data_AF-A0A5B7H0R7-F1
#
_entry.id   AF-A0A5B7H0R7-F1
#
_cell.length_a   1.000
_cell.length_b   1.000
_cell.length_c   1.000
_cell.angle_alpha   90.00
_cell.angle_beta   90.00
_cell.angle_gamma   90.00
#
_symmetry.space_group_name_H-M   'P 1'
#
loop_
_entity.id
_entity.type
_entity.pdbx_description
1 polymer ?
#
loop_
_entity_poly.entity_id
_entity_poly.type
_entity_poly.pdbx_seq_one_letter_code
_entity_poly.pdbx_strand_id
1 'polypeptide(L)'
;MGRVQRRWLRCVQRLLIILLVFYIQQRFRQSLGRPVAFTKRPVPWCNEACTNAVREKPAAFSRHQHRGDPQCLDAFRRCRVRARRVLKEAQRVSWKAYVLSINVHTPLTDVFNKVRRIAGKYPAPSPPVLSAGRTVADPKTVAEIFAEHFAGRILQP
;
A
#
# COMPACT_ATOMS: atom_id res chain seq x y z
N MET A 1 -32.51 22.94 -22.74
CA MET A 1 -32.00 21.96 -21.74
C MET A 1 -30.79 22.54 -21.01
N GLY A 2 -30.98 22.88 -19.74
CA GLY A 2 -30.51 24.14 -19.17
C GLY A 2 -29.18 24.10 -18.43
N ARG A 3 -28.53 25.27 -18.37
CA ARG A 3 -27.37 25.60 -17.51
C ARG A 3 -27.55 25.15 -16.04
N VAL A 4 -28.80 25.04 -15.58
CA VAL A 4 -29.21 24.52 -14.27
C VAL A 4 -28.84 23.05 -14.08
N GLN A 5 -29.02 22.21 -15.11
CA GLN A 5 -28.68 20.78 -15.07
C GLN A 5 -27.17 20.56 -15.00
N ARG A 6 -26.39 21.40 -15.69
CA ARG A 6 -24.92 21.41 -15.59
C ARG A 6 -24.43 21.98 -14.25
N ARG A 7 -25.17 22.91 -13.62
CA ARG A 7 -24.87 23.40 -12.26
C ARG A 7 -25.17 22.33 -11.20
N TRP A 8 -26.31 21.64 -11.33
CA TRP A 8 -26.66 20.49 -10.50
C TRP A 8 -25.65 19.36 -10.62
N LEU A 9 -25.27 18.97 -11.84
CA LEU A 9 -24.25 17.91 -12.04
C LEU A 9 -22.92 18.29 -11.40
N ARG A 10 -22.49 19.56 -11.52
CA ARG A 10 -21.26 20.06 -10.88
C ARG A 10 -21.36 20.14 -9.36
N CYS A 11 -22.52 20.48 -8.80
CA CYS A 11 -22.76 20.46 -7.35
C CYS A 11 -22.78 19.03 -6.79
N VAL A 12 -23.50 18.12 -7.44
CA VAL A 12 -23.54 16.70 -7.05
C VAL A 12 -22.16 16.07 -7.17
N GLN A 13 -21.43 16.33 -8.25
CA GLN A 13 -20.08 15.82 -8.44
C GLN A 13 -19.08 16.40 -7.43
N ARG A 14 -19.19 17.68 -7.05
CA ARG A 14 -18.39 18.27 -5.97
C ARG A 14 -18.69 17.63 -4.60
N LEU A 15 -19.97 17.40 -4.29
CA LEU A 15 -20.39 16.71 -3.07
C LEU A 15 -19.87 15.27 -3.03
N LEU A 16 -19.94 14.55 -4.15
CA LEU A 16 -19.44 13.17 -4.26
C LEU A 16 -17.93 13.10 -4.06
N ILE A 17 -17.17 14.06 -4.60
CA ILE A 17 -15.72 14.18 -4.38
C ILE A 17 -15.42 14.50 -2.91
N ILE A 18 -16.15 15.42 -2.27
CA ILE A 18 -15.96 15.75 -0.85
C ILE A 18 -16.23 14.54 0.04
N LEU A 19 -17.34 13.82 -0.20
CA LEU A 19 -17.70 12.61 0.55
C LEU A 19 -16.70 11.48 0.32
N LEU A 20 -16.21 11.29 -0.92
CA LEU A 20 -15.14 10.36 -1.23
C LEU A 20 -13.85 10.72 -0.50
N VAL A 21 -13.41 11.98 -0.56
CA VAL A 21 -12.19 12.44 0.13
C VAL A 21 -12.33 12.27 1.65
N PHE A 22 -13.50 12.59 2.22
CA PHE A 22 -13.75 12.42 3.65
C PHE A 22 -13.74 10.94 4.07
N TYR A 23 -14.43 10.08 3.34
CA TYR A 23 -14.43 8.62 3.55
C TYR A 23 -13.00 8.04 3.45
N ILE A 24 -12.24 8.49 2.44
CA ILE A 24 -10.84 8.10 2.19
C ILE A 24 -9.93 8.54 3.35
N GLN A 25 -10.08 9.77 3.87
CA GLN A 25 -9.31 10.28 5.02
C GLN A 25 -9.67 9.55 6.33
N GLN A 26 -10.95 9.26 6.56
CA GLN A 26 -11.42 8.54 7.74
C GLN A 26 -10.91 7.10 7.75
N ARG A 27 -10.89 6.43 6.59
CA ARG A 27 -10.34 5.07 6.45
C ARG A 27 -8.83 5.03 6.62
N PHE A 28 -8.10 6.03 6.13
CA PHE A 28 -6.66 6.16 6.35
C PHE A 28 -6.32 6.20 7.86
N ARG A 29 -7.12 6.94 8.65
CA ARG A 29 -6.94 7.04 10.11
C ARG A 29 -7.04 5.68 10.82
N GLN A 30 -7.90 4.79 10.33
CA GLN A 30 -8.09 3.43 10.87
C GLN A 30 -6.95 2.47 10.48
N SER A 31 -6.32 2.67 9.32
CA SER A 31 -5.22 1.84 8.83
C SER A 31 -3.87 2.11 9.52
N LEU A 32 -3.67 3.30 10.10
CA LEU A 32 -2.45 3.73 10.82
C LEU A 32 -2.15 2.91 12.11
N GLY A 33 -3.00 1.97 12.50
CA GLY A 33 -2.94 1.26 13.79
C GLY A 33 -2.36 -0.16 13.77
N ARG A 34 -2.20 -0.80 12.59
CA ARG A 34 -1.68 -2.18 12.52
C ARG A 34 -0.18 -2.17 12.27
N PRO A 35 0.65 -2.82 13.12
CA PRO A 35 2.04 -3.08 12.77
C PRO A 35 2.04 -4.03 11.57
N VAL A 36 2.36 -3.50 10.40
CA VAL A 36 2.51 -4.32 9.20
C VAL A 36 3.89 -4.97 9.31
N ALA A 37 3.93 -6.30 9.43
CA ALA A 37 5.17 -7.03 9.21
C ALA A 37 5.67 -6.64 7.82
N PHE A 38 6.94 -6.25 7.70
CA PHE A 38 7.55 -6.00 6.39
C PHE A 38 7.48 -7.29 5.58
N THR A 39 6.44 -7.43 4.76
CA THR A 39 6.35 -8.50 3.79
C THR A 39 7.42 -8.23 2.72
N LYS A 40 7.73 -9.23 1.88
CA LYS A 40 8.75 -9.11 0.81
C LYS A 40 8.49 -7.93 -0.16
N ARG A 41 7.35 -7.26 -0.09
CA ARG A 41 7.06 -6.01 -0.79
C ARG A 41 7.04 -4.86 0.22
N PRO A 42 8.07 -3.99 0.25
CA PRO A 42 8.07 -2.84 1.12
C PRO A 42 6.87 -1.96 0.79
N VAL A 43 6.14 -1.55 1.83
CA VAL A 43 4.96 -0.70 1.66
C VAL A 43 5.42 0.64 1.06
N PRO A 44 4.71 1.24 0.08
CA PRO A 44 5.20 2.41 -0.66
C PRO A 44 5.59 3.63 0.16
N TRP A 45 5.16 3.72 1.42
CA TRP A 45 5.50 4.79 2.34
C TRP A 45 6.73 4.50 3.22
N CYS A 46 7.26 3.29 3.20
CA CYS A 46 8.40 2.92 4.02
C CYS A 46 9.70 3.44 3.40
N ASN A 47 10.27 4.45 4.04
CA ASN A 47 11.59 4.98 3.73
C ASN A 47 12.65 4.46 4.71
N GLU A 48 13.92 4.80 4.47
CA GLU A 48 15.03 4.42 5.34
C GLU A 48 14.84 4.88 6.78
N ALA A 49 14.28 6.08 6.99
CA ALA A 49 13.95 6.58 8.32
C ALA A 49 12.94 5.70 9.07
N CYS A 50 11.94 5.14 8.36
CA CYS A 50 11.01 4.17 8.93
C CYS A 50 11.73 2.88 9.34
N THR A 51 12.59 2.36 8.46
CA THR A 51 13.39 1.16 8.73
C THR A 51 14.26 1.34 9.96
N ASN A 52 14.98 2.46 10.05
CA ASN A 52 15.85 2.78 11.18
C ASN A 52 15.06 2.93 12.48
N ALA A 53 13.95 3.65 12.46
CA ALA A 53 13.12 3.83 13.65
C ALA A 53 12.47 2.52 14.14
N VAL A 54 12.11 1.60 13.23
CA VAL A 54 11.60 0.27 13.59
C VAL A 54 12.72 -0.62 14.13
N ARG A 55 13.96 -0.51 13.63
CA ARG A 55 15.14 -1.25 14.13
C ARG A 55 15.62 -0.75 15.50
N GLU A 56 15.58 0.55 15.74
CA GLU A 56 16.03 1.15 17.01
C GLU A 56 15.13 0.76 18.20
N LYS A 57 13.82 0.61 17.98
CA LYS A 57 12.85 0.26 19.03
C LYS A 57 13.18 -1.07 19.75
N PRO A 58 13.34 -2.22 19.06
CA PRO A 58 13.71 -3.48 19.70
C PRO A 58 15.12 -3.45 20.29
N ALA A 59 16.07 -2.72 19.69
CA ALA A 59 17.40 -2.55 20.27
C ALA A 59 17.35 -1.81 21.63
N ALA A 60 16.56 -0.73 21.71
CA ALA A 60 16.33 -0.02 22.98
C ALA A 60 15.55 -0.85 24.00
N PHE A 61 14.58 -1.66 23.55
CA PHE A 61 13.84 -2.58 24.40
C PHE A 61 14.75 -3.66 24.99
N SER A 62 15.60 -4.26 24.15
CA SER A 62 16.59 -5.25 24.58
C SER A 62 17.54 -4.65 25.61
N ARG A 63 18.13 -3.47 25.35
CA ARG A 63 18.98 -2.78 26.33
C ARG A 63 18.27 -2.52 27.67
N HIS A 64 17.01 -2.09 27.63
CA HIS A 64 16.21 -1.90 28.83
C HIS A 64 15.99 -3.20 29.60
N GLN A 65 15.66 -4.31 28.92
CA GLN A 65 15.50 -5.61 29.57
C GLN A 65 16.80 -6.13 30.20
N HIS A 66 17.95 -5.91 29.57
CA HIS A 66 19.23 -6.41 30.07
C HIS A 66 19.82 -5.58 31.21
N ARG A 67 19.74 -4.23 31.14
CA ARG A 67 20.34 -3.34 32.15
C ARG A 67 19.40 -2.98 33.30
N GLY A 68 18.09 -2.92 33.09
CA GLY A 68 17.11 -2.53 34.11
C GLY A 68 17.19 -1.07 34.61
N ASP A 69 18.05 -0.24 34.02
CA ASP A 69 18.27 1.15 34.45
C ASP A 69 17.14 2.11 33.99
N PRO A 70 16.64 3.04 34.83
CA PRO A 70 15.72 4.10 34.43
C PRO A 70 16.15 4.88 33.17
N GLN A 71 17.44 5.11 32.95
CA GLN A 71 17.91 5.77 31.71
C GLN A 71 17.59 4.94 30.46
N CYS A 72 17.65 3.62 30.56
CA CYS A 72 17.31 2.70 29.48
C CYS A 72 15.79 2.70 29.20
N LEU A 73 14.96 2.79 30.25
CA LEU A 73 13.50 2.92 30.11
C LEU A 73 13.12 4.21 29.37
N ASP A 74 13.76 5.33 29.72
CA ASP A 74 13.50 6.61 29.05
C ASP A 74 13.98 6.60 27.60
N ALA A 75 15.12 5.99 27.31
CA ALA A 75 15.58 5.78 25.94
C ALA A 75 14.58 4.94 25.13
N PHE A 76 14.05 3.85 25.70
CA PHE A 76 13.02 3.04 25.07
C PHE A 76 11.73 3.85 24.80
N ARG A 77 11.26 4.63 25.77
CA ARG A 77 10.08 5.51 25.61
C ARG A 77 10.29 6.52 24.48
N ARG A 78 11.46 7.16 24.42
CA ARG A 78 11.84 8.08 23.32
C ARG A 78 11.84 7.38 21.96
N CYS A 79 12.50 6.23 21.83
CA CYS A 79 12.50 5.44 20.60
C CYS A 79 11.09 5.02 20.17
N ARG A 80 10.24 4.60 21.11
CA ARG A 80 8.84 4.21 20.85
C ARG A 80 8.00 5.40 20.35
N VAL A 81 8.17 6.60 20.93
CA VAL A 81 7.50 7.82 20.44
C VAL A 81 8.04 8.22 19.07
N ARG A 82 9.36 8.21 18.87
CA ARG A 82 10.03 8.51 17.60
C ARG A 82 9.52 7.61 16.48
N ALA A 83 9.55 6.29 16.68
CA ALA A 83 9.07 5.32 15.70
C ALA A 83 7.62 5.58 15.29
N ARG A 84 6.73 5.82 16.25
CA ARG A 84 5.33 6.16 15.95
C ARG A 84 5.19 7.44 15.14
N ARG A 85 5.96 8.49 15.48
CA ARG A 85 5.93 9.77 14.75
C ARG A 85 6.43 9.59 13.32
N VAL A 86 7.59 8.96 13.13
CA VAL A 86 8.19 8.73 11.80
C VAL A 86 7.26 7.91 10.91
N LEU A 87 6.70 6.81 11.41
CA LEU A 87 5.78 5.98 10.64
C LEU A 87 4.51 6.74 10.23
N LYS A 88 3.91 7.50 11.16
CA LYS A 88 2.72 8.31 10.86
C LYS A 88 3.01 9.41 9.84
N GLU A 89 4.16 10.06 9.93
CA GLU A 89 4.54 11.11 9.00
C GLU A 89 4.81 10.56 7.61
N ALA A 90 5.58 9.47 7.51
CA ALA A 90 5.87 8.83 6.23
C ALA A 90 4.59 8.31 5.55
N GLN A 91 3.68 7.71 6.34
CA GLN A 91 2.36 7.33 5.85
C GLN A 91 1.56 8.54 5.36
N ARG A 92 1.53 9.65 6.12
CA ARG A 92 0.81 10.87 5.73
C ARG A 92 1.35 11.46 4.44
N VAL A 93 2.67 11.57 4.31
CA VAL A 93 3.34 12.14 3.12
C VAL A 93 3.05 11.29 1.89
N SER A 94 3.26 9.97 2.00
CA SER A 94 2.97 9.04 0.90
C SER A 94 1.50 9.05 0.52
N TRP A 95 0.60 9.14 1.51
CA TRP A 95 -0.84 9.23 1.28
C TRP A 95 -1.22 10.51 0.55
N LYS A 96 -0.67 11.65 0.97
CA LYS A 96 -0.88 12.92 0.29
C LYS A 96 -0.42 12.85 -1.16
N ALA A 97 0.78 12.31 -1.40
CA ALA A 97 1.29 12.10 -2.75
C ALA A 97 0.39 11.16 -3.57
N TYR A 98 -0.10 10.09 -2.96
CA TYR A 98 -1.00 9.14 -3.60
C TYR A 98 -2.33 9.78 -4.03
N VAL A 99 -2.95 10.58 -3.17
CA VAL A 99 -4.18 11.32 -3.52
C VAL A 99 -3.89 12.37 -4.61
N LEU A 100 -2.77 13.09 -4.52
CA LEU A 100 -2.36 14.06 -5.53
C LEU A 100 -2.09 13.43 -6.90
N SER A 101 -1.75 12.13 -6.96
CA SER A 101 -1.59 11.40 -8.22
C SER A 101 -2.91 11.15 -8.98
N ILE A 102 -4.06 11.47 -8.38
CA ILE A 102 -5.38 11.36 -9.01
C ILE A 102 -5.70 12.72 -9.63
N ASN A 103 -5.50 12.84 -10.94
CA ASN A 103 -5.74 14.06 -11.71
C ASN A 103 -6.89 13.86 -12.71
N VAL A 104 -7.25 14.93 -13.43
CA VAL A 104 -8.34 14.92 -14.42
C VAL A 104 -8.07 13.99 -15.61
N HIS A 105 -6.81 13.64 -15.86
CA HIS A 105 -6.38 12.75 -16.93
C HIS A 105 -6.34 11.27 -16.51
N THR A 106 -6.61 10.97 -15.23
CA THR A 106 -6.61 9.59 -14.74
C THR A 106 -7.90 8.90 -15.21
N PRO A 107 -7.83 7.77 -15.92
CA PRO A 107 -9.03 7.10 -16.41
C PRO A 107 -9.88 6.61 -15.25
N LEU A 108 -11.21 6.60 -15.43
CA LEU A 108 -12.17 6.29 -14.38
C LEU A 108 -11.94 4.90 -13.77
N THR A 109 -11.53 3.92 -14.58
CA THR A 109 -11.14 2.57 -14.16
C THR A 109 -10.00 2.60 -13.14
N ASP A 110 -8.98 3.42 -13.36
CA ASP A 110 -7.84 3.57 -12.45
C ASP A 110 -8.22 4.29 -11.17
N VAL A 111 -9.12 5.27 -11.24
CA VAL A 111 -9.67 5.92 -10.04
C VAL A 111 -10.37 4.87 -9.17
N PHE A 112 -11.24 4.02 -9.74
CA PHE A 112 -11.89 2.95 -9.00
C PHE A 112 -10.91 1.88 -8.51
N ASN A 113 -9.87 1.54 -9.27
CA ASN A 113 -8.79 0.65 -8.83
C ASN A 113 -8.07 1.23 -7.61
N LYS A 114 -7.75 2.53 -7.62
CA LYS A 114 -7.15 3.23 -6.49
C LYS A 114 -8.09 3.21 -5.28
N VAL A 115 -9.37 3.54 -5.43
CA VAL A 115 -10.37 3.48 -4.35
C VAL A 115 -10.51 2.07 -3.76
N ARG A 116 -10.50 1.02 -4.59
CA ARG A 116 -10.53 -0.38 -4.11
C ARG A 116 -9.30 -0.73 -3.28
N ARG A 117 -8.10 -0.33 -3.71
CA ARG A 117 -6.85 -0.50 -2.94
C ARG A 117 -6.92 0.23 -1.59
N ILE A 118 -7.45 1.46 -1.56
CA ILE A 118 -7.67 2.22 -0.32
C ILE A 118 -8.62 1.48 0.64
N ALA A 119 -9.67 0.86 0.10
CA ALA A 119 -10.60 0.06 0.88
C ALA A 119 -10.00 -1.28 1.38
N GLY A 120 -8.76 -1.60 1.01
CA GLY A 120 -8.09 -2.87 1.33
C GLY A 120 -8.48 -4.02 0.40
N LYS A 121 -9.22 -3.73 -0.68
CA LYS A 121 -9.62 -4.71 -1.70
C LYS A 121 -8.57 -4.72 -2.80
N TYR A 122 -7.56 -5.56 -2.66
CA TYR A 122 -6.55 -5.75 -3.69
C TYR A 122 -7.11 -6.66 -4.80
N PRO A 123 -7.06 -6.24 -6.08
CA PRO A 123 -7.28 -7.19 -7.16
C PRO A 123 -6.21 -8.28 -7.08
N ALA A 124 -6.58 -9.52 -7.41
CA ALA A 124 -5.62 -10.61 -7.46
C ALA A 124 -4.45 -10.22 -8.38
N PRO A 125 -3.20 -10.52 -7.98
CA PRO A 125 -2.06 -10.30 -8.88
C PRO A 125 -2.32 -11.06 -10.18
N SER A 126 -2.04 -10.40 -11.31
CA SER A 126 -2.05 -11.10 -12.60
C SER A 126 -1.06 -12.27 -12.52
N PRO A 127 -1.39 -13.43 -13.10
CA PRO A 127 -0.45 -14.54 -13.17
C PRO A 127 0.86 -14.06 -13.80
N PRO A 128 2.02 -14.56 -13.33
CA PRO A 128 3.31 -14.14 -13.87
C PRO A 128 3.36 -14.44 -15.37
N VAL A 129 3.72 -13.43 -16.15
CA VAL A 129 4.01 -13.60 -17.58
C VAL A 129 5.30 -14.39 -17.70
N LEU A 130 5.23 -15.60 -18.23
CA LEU A 130 6.39 -16.41 -18.54
C LEU A 130 7.16 -15.74 -19.69
N SER A 131 8.41 -15.35 -19.46
CA SER A 131 9.35 -14.96 -20.52
C SER A 131 10.19 -16.17 -20.91
N ALA A 132 9.58 -17.16 -21.57
CA ALA A 132 10.30 -18.25 -22.22
C ALA A 132 10.71 -17.81 -23.64
N GLY A 133 11.50 -16.73 -23.76
CA GLY A 133 11.91 -16.15 -25.04
C GLY A 133 10.82 -15.44 -25.85
N ARG A 134 9.55 -15.52 -25.44
CA ARG A 134 8.41 -14.77 -25.99
C ARG A 134 7.54 -14.24 -24.84
N THR A 135 7.13 -12.98 -24.92
CA THR A 135 6.22 -12.37 -23.95
C THR A 135 4.79 -12.78 -24.29
N VAL A 136 4.23 -13.75 -23.56
CA VAL A 136 2.86 -14.22 -23.80
C VAL A 136 1.94 -13.68 -22.71
N ALA A 137 1.04 -12.76 -23.09
CA ALA A 137 0.08 -12.13 -22.17
C ALA A 137 -1.27 -12.88 -22.09
N ASP A 138 -1.52 -13.79 -23.02
CA ASP A 138 -2.78 -14.55 -23.07
C ASP A 138 -2.80 -15.70 -22.03
N PRO A 139 -3.78 -15.73 -21.11
CA PRO A 139 -3.81 -16.72 -20.03
C PRO A 139 -3.93 -18.16 -20.52
N LYS A 140 -4.59 -18.40 -21.66
CA LYS A 140 -4.79 -19.74 -22.21
C LYS A 140 -3.47 -20.29 -22.73
N THR A 141 -2.75 -19.51 -23.52
CA THR A 141 -1.42 -19.90 -24.03
C THR A 141 -0.41 -20.10 -22.90
N VAL A 142 -0.48 -19.32 -21.81
CA VAL A 142 0.36 -19.55 -20.62
C VAL A 142 0.05 -20.90 -19.97
N ALA A 143 -1.23 -21.27 -19.84
CA ALA A 143 -1.63 -22.56 -19.29
C ALA A 143 -1.17 -23.75 -20.16
N GLU A 144 -1.22 -23.60 -21.48
CA GLU A 144 -0.73 -24.60 -22.43
C GLU A 144 0.80 -24.81 -22.31
N ILE A 145 1.60 -23.74 -22.25
CA ILE A 145 3.06 -23.84 -22.04
C ILE A 145 3.40 -24.52 -20.72
N PHE A 146 2.63 -24.24 -19.65
CA PHE A 146 2.79 -24.93 -18.38
C PHE A 146 2.51 -26.43 -18.53
N ALA A 147 1.42 -26.80 -19.19
CA ALA A 147 1.05 -28.19 -19.41
C ALA A 147 2.15 -28.94 -20.18
N GLU A 148 2.69 -28.35 -21.25
CA GLU A 148 3.78 -28.93 -22.04
C GLU A 148 5.08 -29.09 -21.23
N HIS A 149 5.47 -28.06 -20.47
CA HIS A 149 6.68 -28.11 -19.64
C HIS A 149 6.62 -29.22 -18.58
N PHE A 150 5.47 -29.41 -17.94
CA PHE A 150 5.30 -30.46 -16.94
C PHE A 150 5.13 -31.84 -17.57
N ALA A 151 4.45 -31.96 -18.71
CA ALA A 151 4.36 -33.21 -19.45
C ALA A 151 5.74 -33.72 -19.88
N GLY A 152 6.61 -32.83 -20.38
CA GLY A 152 7.98 -33.17 -20.77
C GLY A 152 8.87 -33.59 -19.59
N ARG A 153 8.64 -33.04 -18.39
CA ARG A 153 9.37 -33.41 -17.17
C ARG A 153 8.94 -34.74 -16.56
N ILE A 154 7.72 -35.18 -16.81
CA ILE A 154 7.19 -36.45 -16.29
C ILE A 154 7.65 -37.64 -17.16
N LEU A 155 8.09 -37.38 -18.40
CA LEU A 155 8.50 -38.38 -19.39
C LEU A 155 10.02 -38.58 -19.53
N GLN A 156 10.84 -38.06 -18.62
CA GLN A 156 12.26 -38.43 -18.53
C GLN A 156 12.48 -39.37 -17.33
N PRO A 157 13.05 -40.58 -17.53
CA PRO A 157 13.33 -41.53 -16.45
C PRO A 157 14.43 -41.05 -15.50
#